data_AF-A0A7K1VTG4-F1
#
_entry.id   AF-A0A7K1VTG4-F1
#
_cell.length_a   1.000
_cell.length_b   1.000
_cell.length_c   1.000
_cell.angle_alpha   90.00
_cell.angle_beta   90.00
_cell.angle_gamma   90.00
#
_symmetry.space_group_name_H-M   'P 1'
#
loop_
_entity.id
_entity.type
_entity.pdbx_description
1 polymer ?
#
loop_
_entity_poly.entity_id
_entity_poly.type
_entity_poly.pdbx_seq_one_letter_code
_entity_poly.pdbx_strand_id
1 'polypeptide(L)'
;MTAVSMVLTLAVVVMWLGTAMPWPIALVVGLGIDGGWLATLAYERRLAAQGDHSTPVTAVGWFFGLVATGVLVAHAANADGNAGAWLAVAWLPLAAKALWLVHGLWERTALTGSALEAIQGIQQEARDEAAVARARLRAEAGTEETRLTAVTQAGARVARVQAQTATTLARAWSTLESTRAGKDTGRALTSVTTRVTPGVTPTWELPVWGPINPVPALDAAPALTDAELDRLVDEIRHSETPALSYREMSTRFRAAGHSASEVRLRGAWKRVVAA
;
A
#
# COMPACT_ATOMS: atom_id res chain seq x y z
N MET A 1 15.13 -9.70 -34.55
CA MET A 1 15.80 -11.02 -34.67
C MET A 1 14.87 -12.19 -34.33
N THR A 2 13.91 -12.07 -33.40
CA THR A 2 13.07 -13.20 -32.94
C THR A 2 11.88 -13.54 -33.83
N ALA A 3 11.12 -12.56 -34.33
CA ALA A 3 9.90 -12.83 -35.11
C ALA A 3 10.19 -13.51 -36.46
N VAL A 4 11.21 -13.05 -37.19
CA VAL A 4 11.60 -13.63 -38.48
C VAL A 4 12.16 -15.04 -38.30
N SER A 5 12.96 -15.27 -37.26
CA SER A 5 13.46 -16.61 -36.91
C SER A 5 12.32 -17.57 -36.55
N MET A 6 11.30 -17.09 -35.83
CA MET A 6 10.16 -17.88 -35.39
C MET A 6 9.20 -18.19 -36.56
N VAL A 7 9.02 -17.25 -37.48
CA VAL A 7 8.26 -17.47 -38.72
C VAL A 7 8.99 -18.45 -39.64
N LEU A 8 10.32 -18.38 -39.72
CA LEU A 8 11.12 -19.29 -40.53
C LEU A 8 11.08 -20.72 -39.97
N THR A 9 11.20 -20.92 -38.65
CA THR A 9 11.04 -22.25 -38.05
C THR A 9 9.63 -22.78 -38.26
N LEU A 10 8.60 -21.94 -38.12
CA LEU A 10 7.22 -22.35 -38.40
C LEU A 10 7.04 -22.73 -39.87
N ALA A 11 7.60 -21.96 -40.81
CA ALA A 11 7.54 -22.22 -42.23
C ALA A 11 8.29 -23.51 -42.62
N VAL A 12 9.48 -23.74 -42.06
CA VAL A 12 10.24 -24.98 -42.28
C VAL A 12 9.49 -26.19 -41.72
N VAL A 13 8.96 -26.11 -40.49
CA VAL A 13 8.17 -27.20 -39.90
C VAL A 13 6.92 -27.49 -40.73
N VAL A 14 6.20 -26.46 -41.19
CA VAL A 14 5.01 -26.63 -42.03
C VAL A 14 5.36 -27.23 -43.40
N MET A 15 6.44 -26.77 -44.03
CA MET A 15 6.79 -27.15 -45.41
C MET A 15 7.49 -28.51 -45.50
N TRP A 16 8.26 -28.90 -44.48
CA TRP A 16 9.00 -30.18 -44.45
C TRP A 16 8.24 -31.30 -43.72
N LEU A 17 7.49 -30.98 -42.66
CA LEU A 17 6.82 -31.99 -41.83
C LEU A 17 5.40 -32.31 -42.32
N GLY A 18 4.76 -31.38 -43.05
CA GLY A 18 3.41 -31.56 -43.58
C GLY A 18 3.27 -32.64 -44.66
N THR A 19 4.38 -33.02 -45.31
CA THR A 19 4.42 -34.12 -46.30
C THR A 19 4.80 -35.47 -45.69
N ALA A 20 5.42 -35.48 -44.50
CA ALA A 20 5.96 -36.67 -43.85
C ALA A 20 5.10 -37.19 -42.68
N MET A 21 4.25 -36.35 -42.08
CA MET A 21 3.44 -36.73 -40.91
C MET A 21 2.06 -36.03 -40.89
N PRO A 22 1.02 -36.65 -40.30
CA PRO A 22 -0.29 -36.01 -40.12
C PRO A 22 -0.19 -34.70 -39.33
N TRP A 23 -0.81 -33.64 -39.86
CA TRP A 23 -0.78 -32.28 -39.33
C TRP A 23 -1.05 -32.13 -37.81
N PRO A 24 -2.00 -32.87 -37.21
CA PRO A 24 -2.23 -32.81 -35.77
C PRO A 24 -1.01 -33.23 -34.93
N ILE A 25 -0.25 -34.22 -35.41
CA ILE A 25 0.95 -34.72 -34.72
C ILE A 25 2.08 -33.71 -34.83
N ALA A 26 2.26 -33.11 -36.02
CA ALA A 26 3.24 -32.05 -36.24
C ALA A 26 3.01 -30.83 -35.31
N LEU A 27 1.75 -30.44 -35.10
CA LEU A 27 1.41 -29.36 -34.18
C LEU A 27 1.67 -29.74 -32.72
N VAL A 28 1.27 -30.93 -32.28
CA VAL A 28 1.50 -31.38 -30.89
C VAL A 28 2.99 -31.48 -30.58
N VAL A 29 3.80 -32.00 -31.51
CA VAL A 29 5.25 -32.12 -31.31
C VAL A 29 5.93 -30.75 -31.38
N GLY A 30 5.68 -29.96 -32.44
CA GLY A 30 6.38 -28.68 -32.66
C GLY A 30 5.93 -27.53 -31.75
N LEU A 31 4.63 -27.42 -31.44
CA LEU A 31 4.16 -26.39 -30.48
C LEU A 31 4.13 -26.90 -29.05
N GLY A 32 3.84 -28.18 -28.82
CA GLY A 32 3.71 -28.73 -27.48
C GLY A 32 5.05 -29.12 -26.87
N ILE A 33 5.78 -30.05 -27.49
CA ILE A 33 7.02 -30.59 -26.93
C ILE A 33 8.16 -29.58 -27.07
N ASP A 34 8.41 -29.08 -28.28
CA ASP A 34 9.50 -28.10 -28.50
C ASP A 34 9.18 -26.74 -27.88
N GLY A 35 7.94 -26.27 -27.98
CA GLY A 35 7.49 -25.05 -27.33
C GLY A 35 7.57 -25.14 -25.80
N GLY A 36 7.13 -26.27 -25.22
CA GLY A 36 7.26 -26.55 -23.79
C GLY A 36 8.73 -26.61 -23.35
N TRP A 37 9.60 -27.27 -24.13
CA TRP A 37 11.02 -27.36 -23.83
C TRP A 37 11.71 -25.99 -23.87
N LEU A 38 11.47 -25.17 -24.90
CA LEU A 38 12.02 -23.82 -24.99
C LEU A 38 11.49 -22.91 -23.88
N ALA A 39 10.21 -23.02 -23.52
CA ALA A 39 9.63 -22.28 -22.40
C ALA A 39 10.31 -22.65 -21.07
N THR A 40 10.58 -23.94 -20.85
CA THR A 40 11.29 -24.39 -19.64
C THR A 40 12.73 -23.86 -19.61
N LEU A 41 13.47 -23.91 -20.74
CA LEU A 41 14.83 -23.36 -20.82
C LEU A 41 14.85 -21.83 -20.64
N ALA A 42 13.89 -21.11 -21.20
CA ALA A 42 13.76 -19.66 -21.00
C ALA A 42 13.46 -19.32 -19.53
N TYR A 43 12.61 -20.12 -18.87
CA TYR A 43 12.28 -19.95 -17.47
C TYR A 43 13.47 -20.26 -16.56
N GLU A 44 14.20 -21.36 -16.81
CA GLU A 44 15.45 -21.67 -16.10
C GLU A 44 16.50 -20.58 -16.25
N ARG A 45 16.67 -20.03 -17.46
CA ARG A 45 17.60 -18.92 -17.69
C ARG A 45 17.22 -17.67 -16.90
N ARG A 46 15.92 -17.39 -16.79
CA ARG A 46 15.40 -16.27 -15.97
C ARG A 46 15.67 -16.50 -14.48
N LEU A 47 15.42 -17.71 -13.99
CA LEU A 47 15.72 -18.12 -12.61
C LEU A 47 17.22 -17.99 -12.32
N ALA A 48 18.07 -18.51 -13.21
CA ALA A 48 19.53 -18.40 -13.09
C ALA A 48 20.01 -16.94 -13.06
N ALA A 49 19.42 -16.06 -13.87
CA ALA A 49 19.71 -14.62 -13.83
C ALA A 49 19.28 -13.94 -12.52
N GLN A 50 18.34 -14.54 -11.79
CA GLN A 50 17.89 -14.10 -10.46
C GLN A 50 18.65 -14.79 -9.31
N GLY A 51 19.64 -15.64 -9.64
CA GLY A 51 20.37 -16.45 -8.66
C GLY A 51 19.56 -17.61 -8.07
N ASP A 52 18.35 -17.87 -8.57
CA ASP A 52 17.45 -18.90 -8.08
C ASP A 52 17.52 -20.16 -8.97
N HIS A 53 17.33 -21.33 -8.36
CA HIS A 53 17.37 -22.62 -9.05
C HIS A 53 16.22 -23.48 -8.56
N SER A 54 15.42 -23.96 -9.51
CA SER A 54 14.26 -24.80 -9.21
C SER A 54 14.50 -26.20 -9.74
N THR A 55 14.74 -27.15 -8.82
CA THR A 55 14.86 -28.58 -9.14
C THR A 55 13.67 -29.14 -9.93
N PRO A 56 12.39 -28.81 -9.65
CA PRO A 56 11.29 -29.32 -10.46
C PRO A 56 11.32 -28.78 -11.88
N VAL A 57 11.69 -27.51 -12.09
CA VAL A 57 11.80 -26.94 -13.44
C VAL A 57 12.91 -27.64 -14.23
N THR A 58 14.06 -27.90 -13.59
CA THR A 58 15.16 -28.65 -14.21
C THR A 58 14.75 -30.07 -14.59
N ALA A 59 14.02 -30.76 -13.71
CA ALA A 59 13.49 -32.08 -14.01
C ALA A 59 12.52 -32.06 -15.20
N VAL A 60 11.63 -31.07 -15.28
CA VAL A 60 10.71 -30.88 -16.41
C VAL A 60 11.48 -30.63 -17.71
N GLY A 61 12.51 -29.78 -17.69
CA GLY A 61 13.36 -29.53 -18.86
C GLY A 61 14.07 -30.79 -19.38
N TRP A 62 14.57 -31.64 -18.47
CA TRP A 62 15.14 -32.95 -18.82
C TRP A 62 14.09 -33.94 -19.34
N PHE A 63 12.90 -33.96 -18.73
CA PHE A 63 11.80 -34.80 -19.17
C PHE A 63 11.39 -34.49 -20.61
N PHE A 64 11.23 -33.21 -20.96
CA PHE A 64 10.96 -32.81 -22.34
C PHE A 64 12.09 -33.23 -23.30
N GLY A 65 13.35 -33.06 -22.90
CA GLY A 65 14.51 -33.51 -23.70
C GLY A 65 14.52 -35.02 -23.94
N LEU A 66 14.18 -35.83 -22.92
CA LEU A 66 14.06 -37.29 -23.03
C LEU A 66 12.88 -37.70 -23.91
N VAL A 67 11.73 -37.05 -23.76
CA VAL A 67 10.54 -37.30 -24.59
C VAL A 67 10.84 -36.97 -26.06
N ALA A 68 11.43 -35.81 -26.35
CA ALA A 68 11.81 -35.42 -27.71
C ALA A 68 12.80 -36.42 -28.33
N THR A 69 13.80 -36.85 -27.55
CA THR A 69 14.76 -37.90 -27.96
C THR A 69 14.05 -39.21 -28.26
N GLY A 70 13.12 -39.64 -27.40
CA GLY A 70 12.34 -40.87 -27.61
C GLY A 70 11.48 -40.82 -28.87
N VAL A 71 10.86 -39.68 -29.17
CA VAL A 71 10.10 -39.48 -30.43
C VAL A 71 11.02 -39.60 -31.64
N LEU A 72 12.20 -38.98 -31.61
CA LEU A 72 13.17 -39.06 -32.71
C LEU A 72 13.72 -40.47 -32.90
N VAL A 73 14.00 -41.22 -31.82
CA VAL A 73 14.40 -42.63 -31.88
C VAL A 73 13.29 -43.50 -32.47
N ALA A 74 12.04 -43.30 -32.03
CA ALA A 74 10.89 -44.03 -32.57
C ALA A 74 10.65 -43.71 -34.05
N HIS A 75 10.89 -42.47 -34.48
CA HIS A 75 10.85 -42.10 -35.89
C HIS A 75 11.97 -42.76 -36.69
N ALA A 76 13.20 -42.77 -36.16
CA ALA A 76 14.35 -43.43 -36.79
C ALA A 76 14.10 -44.94 -37.01
N ALA A 77 13.45 -45.60 -36.06
CA ALA A 77 13.12 -47.03 -36.14
C ALA A 77 12.08 -47.36 -37.23
N ASN A 78 11.23 -46.40 -37.59
CA ASN A 78 10.17 -46.57 -38.59
C ASN A 78 10.50 -45.90 -39.95
N ALA A 79 11.67 -45.26 -40.08
CA ALA A 79 12.07 -44.54 -41.29
C ALA A 79 12.77 -45.49 -42.28
N ASP A 80 12.17 -45.71 -43.44
CA ASP A 80 12.76 -46.52 -44.50
C ASP A 80 14.01 -45.85 -45.09
N GLY A 81 15.14 -46.54 -45.01
CA GLY A 81 16.38 -46.19 -45.73
C GLY A 81 17.29 -45.14 -45.10
N ASN A 82 16.99 -44.59 -43.91
CA ASN A 82 17.85 -43.55 -43.31
C ASN A 82 17.93 -43.54 -41.77
N ALA A 83 17.69 -44.68 -41.13
CA ALA A 83 17.65 -44.82 -39.66
C ALA A 83 18.93 -44.31 -38.96
N GLY A 84 20.12 -44.55 -39.53
CA GLY A 84 21.40 -44.12 -38.93
C GLY A 84 21.54 -42.60 -38.79
N ALA A 85 21.09 -41.84 -39.80
CA ALA A 85 21.12 -40.38 -39.75
C ALA A 85 20.16 -39.83 -38.68
N TRP A 86 18.95 -40.41 -38.59
CA TRP A 86 17.96 -40.00 -37.59
C TRP A 86 18.38 -40.36 -36.16
N LEU A 87 19.04 -41.50 -35.95
CA LEU A 87 19.60 -41.86 -34.65
C LEU A 87 20.69 -40.90 -34.19
N ALA A 88 21.52 -40.38 -35.10
CA ALA A 88 22.52 -39.38 -34.76
C ALA A 88 21.87 -38.05 -34.30
N VAL A 89 20.80 -37.63 -34.99
CA VAL A 89 20.05 -36.40 -34.66
C VAL A 89 19.25 -36.54 -33.38
N ALA A 90 18.77 -37.75 -33.05
CA ALA A 90 17.92 -38.00 -31.89
C ALA A 90 18.55 -37.56 -30.55
N TRP A 91 19.87 -37.56 -30.45
CA TRP A 91 20.59 -37.18 -29.23
C TRP A 91 20.77 -35.67 -29.03
N LEU A 92 20.46 -34.84 -30.04
CA LEU A 92 20.66 -33.40 -29.99
C LEU A 92 19.93 -32.70 -28.82
N PRO A 93 18.67 -33.04 -28.45
CA PRO A 93 17.99 -32.40 -27.34
C PRO A 93 18.72 -32.60 -26.00
N LEU A 94 19.20 -33.82 -25.75
CA LEU A 94 19.98 -34.13 -24.53
C LEU A 94 21.36 -33.46 -24.56
N ALA A 95 22.03 -33.48 -25.72
CA ALA A 95 23.32 -32.82 -25.88
C ALA A 95 23.21 -31.29 -25.67
N ALA A 96 22.16 -30.66 -26.20
CA ALA A 96 21.90 -29.23 -26.01
C ALA A 96 21.66 -28.89 -24.54
N LYS A 97 20.87 -29.70 -23.81
CA LYS A 97 20.65 -29.51 -22.37
C LYS A 97 21.93 -29.70 -21.56
N ALA A 98 22.72 -30.72 -21.89
CA ALA A 98 24.00 -30.99 -21.24
C ALA A 98 25.00 -29.84 -21.48
N LEU A 99 25.10 -29.34 -22.71
CA LEU A 99 25.95 -28.20 -23.05
C LEU A 99 25.55 -26.95 -22.27
N TRP A 100 24.25 -26.71 -22.09
CA TRP A 100 23.76 -25.59 -21.29
C TRP A 100 24.20 -25.69 -19.82
N LEU A 101 24.16 -26.88 -19.22
CA LEU A 101 24.66 -27.10 -17.86
C LEU A 101 26.17 -26.88 -17.75
N VAL A 102 26.94 -27.40 -18.72
CA VAL A 102 28.39 -27.21 -18.77
C VAL A 102 28.73 -25.74 -18.91
N HIS A 103 27.98 -24.98 -19.72
CA HIS A 103 28.19 -23.54 -19.85
C HIS A 103 27.93 -22.80 -18.54
N GLY A 104 26.83 -23.12 -17.85
CA GLY A 104 26.54 -22.54 -16.53
C GLY A 104 27.58 -22.90 -15.45
N LEU A 105 28.12 -24.12 -15.49
CA LEU A 105 29.25 -24.53 -14.64
C LEU A 105 30.52 -23.75 -14.98
N TRP A 106 30.78 -23.54 -16.27
CA TRP A 106 31.97 -22.83 -16.73
C TRP A 106 31.95 -21.35 -16.32
N GLU A 107 30.82 -20.68 -16.46
CA GLU A 107 30.61 -19.31 -15.97
C GLU A 107 30.90 -19.20 -14.45
N ARG A 108 30.49 -20.19 -13.66
CA ARG A 108 30.78 -20.23 -12.22
C ARG A 108 32.25 -20.45 -11.92
N THR A 109 32.92 -21.32 -12.67
CA THR A 109 34.36 -21.56 -12.49
C THR A 109 35.23 -20.39 -12.98
N ALA A 110 34.70 -19.56 -13.89
CA ALA A 110 35.37 -18.33 -14.33
C ALA A 110 35.30 -17.22 -13.27
N LEU A 111 34.31 -17.25 -12.38
CA LEU A 111 34.20 -16.34 -11.25
C LEU A 111 35.10 -16.81 -10.10
N THR A 112 35.89 -15.90 -9.53
CA THR A 112 36.65 -16.21 -8.31
C THR A 112 35.71 -16.41 -7.13
N GLY A 113 36.12 -17.20 -6.13
CA GLY A 113 35.31 -17.42 -4.92
C GLY A 113 34.91 -16.12 -4.22
N SER A 114 35.81 -15.13 -4.20
CA SER A 114 35.53 -13.79 -3.67
C SER A 114 34.44 -13.04 -4.45
N ALA A 115 34.35 -13.23 -5.78
CA ALA A 115 33.33 -12.61 -6.60
C ALA A 115 31.94 -13.24 -6.33
N LEU A 116 31.88 -14.56 -6.13
CA LEU A 116 30.64 -15.25 -5.77
C LEU A 116 30.13 -14.80 -4.40
N GLU A 117 31.02 -14.68 -3.41
CA GLU A 117 30.67 -14.19 -2.07
C GLU A 117 30.19 -12.74 -2.10
N ALA A 118 30.86 -11.87 -2.88
CA ALA A 118 30.40 -10.49 -3.07
C ALA A 118 29.02 -10.41 -3.72
N ILE A 119 28.75 -11.24 -4.74
CA ILE A 119 27.43 -11.32 -5.38
C ILE A 119 26.36 -11.77 -4.38
N GLN A 120 26.65 -12.79 -3.55
CA GLN A 120 25.73 -13.26 -2.51
C GLN A 120 25.46 -12.17 -1.46
N GLY A 121 26.49 -11.43 -1.04
CA GLY A 121 26.36 -10.31 -0.12
C GLY A 121 25.42 -9.22 -0.66
N ILE A 122 25.65 -8.78 -1.90
CA ILE A 122 24.82 -7.76 -2.57
C ILE A 122 23.36 -8.23 -2.68
N GLN A 123 23.13 -9.49 -3.06
CA GLN A 123 21.77 -10.03 -3.18
C GLN A 123 21.05 -10.11 -1.82
N GLN A 124 21.77 -10.47 -0.76
CA GLN A 124 21.21 -10.54 0.58
C GLN A 124 20.86 -9.15 1.11
N GLU A 125 21.77 -8.19 0.94
CA GLU A 125 21.54 -6.81 1.35
C GLU A 125 20.33 -6.19 0.61
N ALA A 126 20.21 -6.44 -0.70
CA ALA A 126 19.04 -6.00 -1.46
C ALA A 126 17.72 -6.63 -0.98
N ARG A 127 17.74 -7.91 -0.54
CA ARG A 127 16.55 -8.56 0.04
C ARG A 127 16.19 -7.94 1.38
N ASP A 128 17.18 -7.68 2.22
CA ASP A 128 16.99 -7.11 3.55
C ASP A 128 16.47 -5.67 3.45
N GLU A 129 17.03 -4.86 2.54
CA GLU A 129 16.55 -3.52 2.25
C GLU A 129 15.09 -3.53 1.74
N ALA A 130 14.75 -4.45 0.82
CA ALA A 130 13.38 -4.61 0.34
C ALA A 130 12.42 -5.05 1.47
N ALA A 131 12.86 -5.90 2.39
CA ALA A 131 12.07 -6.31 3.55
C ALA A 131 11.81 -5.13 4.50
N VAL A 132 12.85 -4.33 4.79
CA VAL A 132 12.74 -3.11 5.61
C VAL A 132 11.83 -2.07 4.95
N ALA A 133 11.96 -1.83 3.65
CA ALA A 133 11.10 -0.91 2.92
C ALA A 133 9.62 -1.33 3.00
N ARG A 134 9.31 -2.62 2.82
CA ARG A 134 7.95 -3.16 3.00
C ARG A 134 7.45 -3.00 4.43
N ALA A 135 8.30 -3.21 5.43
CA ALA A 135 7.93 -3.03 6.83
C ALA A 135 7.60 -1.56 7.15
N ARG A 136 8.41 -0.61 6.64
CA ARG A 136 8.16 0.83 6.79
C ARG A 136 6.83 1.25 6.13
N LEU A 137 6.61 0.83 4.88
CA LEU A 137 5.36 1.12 4.17
C LEU A 137 4.13 0.54 4.90
N ARG A 138 4.24 -0.65 5.49
CA ARG A 138 3.16 -1.22 6.31
C ARG A 138 2.92 -0.43 7.59
N ALA A 139 3.98 0.03 8.25
CA ALA A 139 3.86 0.86 9.44
C ALA A 139 3.16 2.19 9.12
N GLU A 140 3.59 2.87 8.06
CA GLU A 140 2.97 4.12 7.58
C GLU A 140 1.49 3.90 7.23
N ALA A 141 1.17 2.84 6.48
CA ALA A 141 -0.21 2.51 6.13
C ALA A 141 -1.08 2.26 7.38
N GLY A 142 -0.57 1.54 8.38
CA GLY A 142 -1.29 1.30 9.63
C GLY A 142 -1.52 2.59 10.45
N THR A 143 -0.55 3.52 10.43
CA THR A 143 -0.73 4.83 11.07
C THR A 143 -1.78 5.68 10.37
N GLU A 144 -1.80 5.69 9.03
CA GLU A 144 -2.80 6.44 8.26
C GLU A 144 -4.20 5.83 8.39
N GLU A 145 -4.32 4.50 8.42
CA GLU A 145 -5.60 3.83 8.69
C GLU A 145 -6.17 4.22 10.08
N THR A 146 -5.31 4.24 11.10
CA THR A 146 -5.70 4.65 12.46
C THR A 146 -6.14 6.11 12.47
N ARG A 147 -5.40 6.98 11.78
CA ARG A 147 -5.72 8.41 11.65
C ARG A 147 -7.06 8.63 10.95
N LEU A 148 -7.29 7.99 9.82
CA LEU A 148 -8.55 8.08 9.08
C LEU A 148 -9.72 7.60 9.92
N THR A 149 -9.57 6.46 10.62
CA THR A 149 -10.60 5.94 11.53
C THR A 149 -10.93 6.94 12.63
N ALA A 150 -9.91 7.56 13.25
CA ALA A 150 -10.11 8.57 14.29
C ALA A 150 -10.85 9.81 13.76
N VAL A 151 -10.49 10.28 12.56
CA VAL A 151 -11.16 11.42 11.90
C VAL A 151 -12.60 11.09 11.56
N THR A 152 -12.89 9.91 11.01
CA THR A 152 -14.26 9.48 10.70
C THR A 152 -15.10 9.35 11.96
N GLN A 153 -14.57 8.78 13.04
CA GLN A 153 -15.29 8.71 14.33
C GLN A 153 -15.55 10.10 14.93
N ALA A 154 -14.58 11.01 14.84
CA ALA A 154 -14.77 12.40 15.27
C ALA A 154 -15.87 13.09 14.44
N GLY A 155 -15.85 12.94 13.11
CA GLY A 155 -16.88 13.46 12.22
C GLY A 155 -18.27 12.89 12.53
N ALA A 156 -18.37 11.58 12.78
CA ALA A 156 -19.62 10.93 13.17
C ALA A 156 -20.17 11.47 14.50
N ARG A 157 -19.30 11.77 15.48
CA ARG A 157 -19.70 12.41 16.74
C ARG A 157 -20.24 13.82 16.50
N VAL A 158 -19.56 14.62 15.69
CA VAL A 158 -20.01 15.99 15.36
C VAL A 158 -21.36 15.96 14.64
N ALA A 159 -21.52 15.11 13.63
CA ALA A 159 -22.78 14.97 12.89
C ALA A 159 -23.94 14.56 13.82
N ARG A 160 -23.68 13.66 14.78
CA ARG A 160 -24.68 13.25 15.78
C ARG A 160 -25.09 14.39 16.70
N VAL A 161 -24.14 15.18 17.18
CA VAL A 161 -24.43 16.36 18.03
C VAL A 161 -25.23 17.39 17.23
N GLN A 162 -24.86 17.67 15.98
CA GLN A 162 -25.62 18.59 15.13
C GLN A 162 -27.06 18.11 14.92
N ALA A 163 -27.27 16.82 14.66
CA ALA A 163 -28.61 16.25 14.53
C ALA A 163 -29.44 16.35 15.83
N GLN A 164 -28.82 16.10 16.99
CA GLN A 164 -29.47 16.27 18.29
C GLN A 164 -29.83 17.73 18.57
N THR A 165 -28.94 18.67 18.26
CA THR A 165 -29.18 20.10 18.41
C THR A 165 -30.32 20.55 17.49
N ALA A 166 -30.31 20.14 16.22
CA ALA A 166 -31.39 20.45 15.28
C ALA A 166 -32.75 19.91 15.75
N THR A 167 -32.77 18.68 16.29
CA THR A 167 -34.00 18.07 16.84
C THR A 167 -34.50 18.85 18.07
N THR A 168 -33.59 19.27 18.94
CA THR A 168 -33.93 20.03 20.16
C THR A 168 -34.48 21.40 19.80
N LEU A 169 -33.83 22.09 18.85
CA LEU A 169 -34.31 23.37 18.34
C LEU A 169 -35.67 23.25 17.65
N ALA A 170 -35.87 22.23 16.81
CA ALA A 170 -37.16 21.98 16.17
C ALA A 170 -38.27 21.70 17.20
N ARG A 171 -37.97 20.96 18.27
CA ARG A 171 -38.92 20.73 19.37
C ARG A 171 -39.23 22.02 20.11
N ALA A 172 -38.22 22.80 20.49
CA ALA A 172 -38.42 24.09 21.14
C ALA A 172 -39.27 25.03 20.27
N TRP A 173 -39.04 25.04 18.96
CA TRP A 173 -39.82 25.80 17.99
C TRP A 173 -41.28 25.34 17.94
N SER A 174 -41.50 24.03 17.82
CA SER A 174 -42.84 23.45 17.83
C SER A 174 -43.58 23.73 19.15
N THR A 175 -42.88 23.68 20.28
CA THR A 175 -43.45 24.05 21.59
C THR A 175 -43.86 25.52 21.57
N LEU A 176 -42.98 26.43 21.15
CA LEU A 176 -43.25 27.87 21.09
C LEU A 176 -44.42 28.22 20.16
N GLU A 177 -44.50 27.58 18.99
CA GLU A 177 -45.62 27.73 18.07
C GLU A 177 -46.94 27.19 18.68
N SER A 178 -46.88 26.04 19.36
CA SER A 178 -48.06 25.48 20.03
C SER A 178 -48.55 26.36 21.19
N THR A 179 -47.65 26.97 21.97
CA THR A 179 -48.03 27.94 23.01
C THR A 179 -48.60 29.22 22.41
N ARG A 180 -48.07 29.68 21.27
CA ARG A 180 -48.62 30.83 20.52
C ARG A 180 -50.03 30.55 19.99
N ALA A 181 -50.28 29.35 19.46
CA ALA A 181 -51.59 28.94 18.94
C ALA A 181 -52.63 28.62 20.03
N GLY A 182 -52.20 28.47 21.29
CA GLY A 182 -53.09 28.23 22.43
C GLY A 182 -54.04 29.40 22.69
N LYS A 183 -55.33 29.11 22.92
CA LYS A 183 -56.39 30.12 23.05
C LYS A 183 -56.13 31.13 24.19
N ASP A 184 -55.56 30.72 25.32
CA ASP A 184 -55.32 31.62 26.46
C ASP A 184 -54.05 32.49 26.30
N THR A 185 -52.95 31.92 25.80
CA THR A 185 -51.71 32.65 25.52
C THR A 185 -51.85 33.56 24.30
N GLY A 186 -52.55 33.11 23.26
CA GLY A 186 -52.90 33.92 22.09
C GLY A 186 -53.72 35.14 22.49
N ARG A 187 -54.62 35.00 23.48
CA ARG A 187 -55.41 36.09 24.08
C ARG A 187 -54.57 37.04 24.94
N ALA A 188 -53.63 36.50 25.73
CA ALA A 188 -52.68 37.31 26.51
C ALA A 188 -51.73 38.11 25.59
N LEU A 189 -51.19 37.50 24.53
CA LEU A 189 -50.36 38.18 23.55
C LEU A 189 -51.15 39.19 22.71
N THR A 190 -52.40 38.88 22.32
CA THR A 190 -53.27 39.89 21.67
C THR A 190 -53.65 41.03 22.61
N SER A 191 -53.81 40.77 23.91
CA SER A 191 -54.06 41.80 24.92
C SER A 191 -52.88 42.76 25.13
N VAL A 192 -51.64 42.31 24.89
CA VAL A 192 -50.44 43.16 24.86
C VAL A 192 -50.31 43.92 23.52
N THR A 193 -50.84 43.39 22.42
CA THR A 193 -50.84 44.09 21.12
C THR A 193 -52.02 45.05 20.92
N THR A 194 -53.08 44.95 21.75
CA THR A 194 -54.17 45.92 21.72
C THR A 194 -53.66 47.18 22.42
N ARG A 195 -53.62 48.32 21.71
CA ARG A 195 -53.01 49.57 22.21
C ARG A 195 -53.55 49.94 23.59
N VAL A 196 -52.74 49.77 24.61
CA VAL A 196 -52.96 50.41 25.92
C VAL A 196 -52.37 51.83 25.91
N THR A 197 -51.48 52.14 24.94
CA THR A 197 -50.91 53.49 24.72
C THR A 197 -50.78 53.80 23.21
N PRO A 198 -51.23 54.96 22.70
CA PRO A 198 -51.00 55.34 21.30
C PRO A 198 -49.50 55.53 21.03
N GLY A 199 -48.95 54.86 20.02
CA GLY A 199 -47.58 55.11 19.50
C GLY A 199 -46.48 54.13 19.94
N VAL A 200 -46.77 53.12 20.76
CA VAL A 200 -45.78 52.10 21.14
C VAL A 200 -46.23 50.73 20.67
N THR A 201 -45.55 50.19 19.67
CA THR A 201 -45.72 48.82 19.19
C THR A 201 -44.57 47.98 19.76
N PRO A 202 -44.82 47.00 20.67
CA PRO A 202 -43.80 46.02 20.99
C PRO A 202 -43.67 45.05 19.81
N THR A 203 -42.65 45.24 18.99
CA THR A 203 -42.30 44.31 17.91
C THR A 203 -41.47 43.19 18.50
N TRP A 204 -42.03 41.99 18.61
CA TRP A 204 -41.23 40.80 18.92
C TRP A 204 -40.69 40.25 17.60
N GLU A 205 -39.44 40.55 17.29
CA GLU A 205 -38.74 39.98 16.12
C GLU A 205 -38.02 38.70 16.51
N LEU A 206 -38.13 37.72 15.63
CA LEU A 206 -37.51 36.41 15.77
C LEU A 206 -36.00 36.49 15.54
N PRO A 207 -35.14 35.87 16.37
CA PRO A 207 -33.71 35.81 16.09
C PRO A 207 -33.46 35.06 14.78
N VAL A 208 -33.03 35.79 13.75
CA VAL A 208 -32.58 35.20 12.49
C VAL A 208 -31.17 34.67 12.72
N TRP A 209 -30.98 33.35 12.57
CA TRP A 209 -29.65 32.76 12.57
C TRP A 209 -28.90 33.25 11.32
N GLY A 210 -28.01 34.23 11.51
CA GLY A 210 -27.14 34.73 10.46
C GLY A 210 -26.08 33.71 10.02
N PRO A 211 -25.40 33.96 8.88
CA PRO A 211 -24.34 33.08 8.40
C PRO A 211 -23.23 32.93 9.44
N ILE A 212 -22.73 31.69 9.57
CA ILE A 212 -21.71 31.31 10.53
C ILE A 212 -20.41 32.05 10.17
N ASN A 213 -19.94 32.94 11.06
CA ASN A 213 -18.62 33.54 10.90
C ASN A 213 -17.54 32.48 11.20
N PRO A 214 -16.68 32.11 10.23
CA PRO A 214 -15.59 31.20 10.49
C PRO A 214 -14.62 31.85 11.48
N VAL A 215 -14.35 31.15 12.59
CA VAL A 215 -13.29 31.53 13.52
C VAL A 215 -11.96 31.27 12.81
N PRO A 216 -11.00 32.23 12.80
CA PRO A 216 -9.72 32.04 12.14
C PRO A 216 -9.01 30.81 12.71
N ALA A 217 -8.44 30.00 11.81
CA ALA A 217 -7.59 28.89 12.19
C ALA A 217 -6.42 29.44 13.03
N LEU A 218 -6.12 28.78 14.15
CA LEU A 218 -4.93 29.09 14.93
C LEU A 218 -3.72 28.94 14.00
N ASP A 219 -3.08 30.05 13.65
CA ASP A 219 -1.81 30.04 12.93
C ASP A 219 -0.85 29.14 13.70
N ALA A 220 -0.38 28.08 13.04
CA ALA A 220 0.58 27.16 13.58
C ALA A 220 1.92 27.88 13.74
N ALA A 221 2.09 28.59 14.85
CA ALA A 221 3.41 28.97 15.33
C ALA A 221 4.30 27.71 15.32
N PRO A 222 5.58 27.82 14.91
CA PRO A 222 6.47 26.67 14.85
C PRO A 222 6.43 25.93 16.18
N ALA A 223 6.04 24.66 16.14
CA ALA A 223 5.86 23.86 17.33
C ALA A 223 7.19 23.76 18.06
N LEU A 224 7.26 24.26 19.30
CA LEU A 224 8.40 24.08 20.20
C LEU A 224 8.88 22.64 20.15
N THR A 225 10.18 22.42 19.95
CA THR A 225 10.78 21.08 20.05
C THR A 225 10.67 20.56 21.48
N ASP A 226 10.77 19.25 21.70
CA ASP A 226 10.68 18.69 23.05
C ASP A 226 11.80 19.20 23.97
N ALA A 227 12.99 19.46 23.45
CA ALA A 227 14.10 20.04 24.22
C ALA A 227 13.84 21.50 24.63
N GLU A 228 13.23 22.30 23.75
CA GLU A 228 12.83 23.67 24.07
C GLU A 228 11.68 23.69 25.09
N LEU A 229 10.73 22.74 24.96
CA LEU A 229 9.63 22.59 25.90
C LEU A 229 10.14 22.20 27.29
N ASP A 230 11.11 21.27 27.37
CA ASP A 230 11.71 20.86 28.64
C ASP A 230 12.45 22.03 29.31
N ARG A 231 13.21 22.82 28.52
CA ARG A 231 13.91 24.01 29.02
C ARG A 231 12.94 25.06 29.57
N LEU A 232 11.88 25.38 28.81
CA LEU A 232 10.87 26.37 29.22
C LEU A 232 10.10 25.93 30.47
N VAL A 233 9.76 24.64 30.56
CA VAL A 233 9.08 24.09 31.73
C VAL A 233 9.97 24.16 32.97
N ASP A 234 11.26 23.85 32.83
CA ASP A 234 12.23 23.94 33.92
C ASP A 234 12.46 25.38 34.40
N GLU A 235 12.60 26.32 33.48
CA GLU A 235 12.76 27.74 33.77
C GLU A 235 11.54 28.31 34.52
N ILE A 236 10.33 28.05 34.03
CA ILE A 236 9.10 28.55 34.67
C ILE A 236 8.92 27.90 36.05
N ARG A 237 9.21 26.60 36.19
CA ARG A 237 9.09 25.88 37.48
C ARG A 237 10.00 26.51 38.55
N HIS A 238 11.24 26.84 38.19
CA HIS A 238 12.24 27.38 39.10
C HIS A 238 12.25 28.92 39.17
N SER A 239 11.29 29.57 38.52
CA SER A 239 11.14 31.03 38.57
C SER A 239 10.84 31.59 39.97
N GLU A 240 10.32 30.75 40.87
CA GLU A 240 10.02 31.09 42.26
C GLU A 240 10.54 30.03 43.21
N THR A 241 10.81 30.44 44.45
CA THR A 241 11.18 29.55 45.55
C THR A 241 10.09 29.62 46.62
N PRO A 242 9.41 28.51 46.96
CA PRO A 242 9.61 27.15 46.44
C PRO A 242 9.15 26.98 44.98
N ALA A 243 9.68 25.95 44.31
CA ALA A 243 9.36 25.66 42.91
C ALA A 243 7.85 25.51 42.68
N LEU A 244 7.35 26.08 41.58
CA LEU A 244 5.93 26.12 41.25
C LEU A 244 5.33 24.72 41.10
N SER A 245 4.05 24.57 41.42
CA SER A 245 3.30 23.36 41.10
C SER A 245 3.00 23.26 39.59
N TYR A 246 2.67 22.05 39.11
CA TYR A 246 2.29 21.83 37.70
C TYR A 246 1.19 22.81 37.24
N ARG A 247 0.19 23.05 38.11
CA ARG A 247 -0.95 23.92 37.79
C ARG A 247 -0.48 25.35 37.56
N GLU A 248 0.33 25.89 38.47
CA GLU A 248 0.86 27.26 38.38
C GLU A 248 1.79 27.43 37.18
N MET A 249 2.70 26.47 36.98
CA MET A 249 3.58 26.42 35.81
C MET A 249 2.74 26.43 34.51
N SER A 250 1.72 25.56 34.40
CA SER A 250 0.90 25.46 33.19
C SER A 250 0.11 26.74 32.89
N THR A 251 -0.34 27.44 33.92
CA THR A 251 -1.03 28.74 33.79
C THR A 251 -0.06 29.81 33.30
N ARG A 252 1.15 29.89 33.87
CA ARG A 252 2.18 30.85 33.44
C ARG A 252 2.69 30.57 32.04
N PHE A 253 2.90 29.30 31.68
CA PHE A 253 3.28 28.87 30.33
C PHE A 253 2.28 29.39 29.28
N ARG A 254 0.98 29.26 29.53
CA ARG A 254 -0.07 29.78 28.63
C ARG A 254 -0.19 31.30 28.66
N ALA A 255 -0.02 31.92 29.83
CA ALA A 255 -0.04 33.37 29.97
C ALA A 255 1.12 34.05 29.22
N ALA A 256 2.27 33.36 29.11
CA ALA A 256 3.42 33.78 28.30
C ALA A 256 3.21 33.60 26.78
N GLY A 257 2.03 33.10 26.36
CA GLY A 257 1.69 32.92 24.94
C GLY A 257 2.23 31.63 24.33
N HIS A 258 2.83 30.73 25.12
CA HIS A 258 3.29 29.44 24.61
C HIS A 258 2.11 28.48 24.46
N SER A 259 2.12 27.71 23.35
CA SER A 259 1.13 26.68 23.08
C SER A 259 1.80 25.31 22.96
N ALA A 260 1.24 24.33 23.67
CA ALA A 260 1.62 22.92 23.58
C ALA A 260 0.39 22.07 23.93
N SER A 261 0.29 20.88 23.34
CA SER A 261 -0.77 19.95 23.74
C SER A 261 -0.58 19.53 25.20
N GLU A 262 -1.68 19.31 25.93
CA GLU A 262 -1.65 18.90 27.35
C GLU A 262 -0.80 17.64 27.56
N VAL A 263 -0.82 16.71 26.59
CA VAL A 263 0.00 15.48 26.62
C VAL A 263 1.50 15.81 26.57
N ARG A 264 1.92 16.71 25.67
CA ARG A 264 3.34 17.11 25.57
C ARG A 264 3.79 17.89 26.79
N LEU A 265 2.96 18.81 27.29
CA LEU A 265 3.27 19.62 28.48
C LEU A 265 3.43 18.74 29.74
N ARG A 266 2.56 17.74 29.93
CA ARG A 266 2.72 16.76 31.02
C ARG A 266 3.93 15.86 30.84
N GLY A 267 4.25 15.49 29.60
CA GLY A 267 5.46 14.72 29.28
C GLY A 267 6.72 15.47 29.69
N ALA A 268 6.84 16.73 29.29
CA ALA A 268 7.94 17.61 29.66
C ALA A 268 8.04 17.80 31.19
N TRP A 269 6.91 18.10 31.85
CA TRP A 269 6.86 18.21 33.30
C TRP A 269 7.41 16.97 34.02
N LYS A 270 7.03 15.77 33.58
CA LYS A 270 7.54 14.52 34.17
C LYS A 270 9.05 14.37 34.01
N ARG A 271 9.60 14.74 32.85
CA ARG A 271 11.05 14.68 32.60
C ARG A 271 11.80 15.67 33.48
N VAL A 272 11.33 16.90 33.57
CA VAL A 272 11.92 17.97 34.39
C VAL A 272 11.83 17.69 35.89
N VAL A 273 10.78 17.02 36.36
CA VAL A 273 10.65 16.63 37.78
C VAL A 273 11.49 15.40 38.14
N ALA A 274 11.77 14.53 37.16
CA ALA A 274 12.56 13.32 37.36
C ALA A 274 14.07 13.54 37.22
N ALA A 275 14.49 14.62 36.55
CA ALA A 275 15.88 15.09 36.47
C ALA A 275 16.31 15.79 37.76
#